data_AF-A0A3P7L8L9-F1
#
_entry.id   AF-A0A3P7L8L9-F1
#
_cell.length_a   1.000
_cell.length_b   1.000
_cell.length_c   1.000
_cell.angle_alpha   90.00
_cell.angle_beta   90.00
_cell.angle_gamma   90.00
#
_symmetry.space_group_name_H-M   'P 1'
#
loop_
_entity.id
_entity.type
_entity.pdbx_description
1 polymer ?
#
loop_
_entity_poly.entity_id
_entity_poly.type
_entity_poly.pdbx_seq_one_letter_code
_entity_poly.pdbx_strand_id
1 'polypeptide(L)'
;MINPVTPTDSGSYRCTVLVNGKTHSKEIELNVLVPPKIVKAPASTLKLVEGDTLQLSCVAEGNPRPTVTWLIQPFNRNLLPLIGRTMLPARRVLELLELIPPEIDMLNPLIKQSLARDTVLQCTANANPLGNIIWSFGVNKQRINASTCSILTDKKEKYCLIESRPRPEEPFSVLVSKLHVFNLAEEDFGEYFCSMSTMMGRASAKTLLERKFLKCTLELSL
;
A
#
# COMPACT_ATOMS: atom_id res chain seq x y z
N MET A 1 10.77 34.99 5.37
CA MET A 1 10.53 33.78 4.56
C MET A 1 9.51 32.95 5.32
N ILE A 2 8.40 32.53 4.70
CA ILE A 2 7.40 31.68 5.34
C ILE A 2 7.78 30.23 5.05
N ASN A 3 8.18 29.48 6.08
CA ASN A 3 8.53 28.07 5.96
C ASN A 3 8.43 27.39 7.35
N PRO A 4 7.60 26.35 7.53
CA PRO A 4 6.67 25.77 6.55
C PRO A 4 5.46 26.68 6.28
N VAL A 5 4.89 26.57 5.08
CA VAL A 5 3.64 27.26 4.70
C VAL A 5 2.44 26.45 5.22
N THR A 6 1.49 27.13 5.83
CA THR A 6 0.28 26.60 6.45
C THR A 6 -0.97 27.34 5.96
N PRO A 7 -2.19 26.77 6.08
CA PRO A 7 -3.41 27.45 5.60
C PRO A 7 -3.64 28.83 6.21
N THR A 8 -3.19 29.04 7.46
CA THR A 8 -3.28 30.30 8.19
C THR A 8 -2.41 31.43 7.63
N ASP A 9 -1.48 31.12 6.70
CA ASP A 9 -0.65 32.12 6.03
C ASP A 9 -1.37 32.80 4.86
N SER A 10 -2.58 32.36 4.50
CA SER A 10 -3.38 32.98 3.44
C SER A 10 -3.79 34.41 3.84
N GLY A 11 -3.63 35.37 2.93
CA GLY A 11 -3.95 36.77 3.20
C GLY A 11 -3.32 37.75 2.22
N SER A 12 -3.53 39.04 2.47
CA SER A 12 -2.94 40.12 1.69
C SER A 12 -1.57 40.51 2.26
N TYR A 13 -0.55 40.48 1.42
CA TYR A 13 0.81 40.88 1.75
C TYR A 13 1.15 42.17 1.02
N ARG A 14 1.64 43.16 1.76
CA ARG A 14 2.00 44.48 1.22
C ARG A 14 3.48 44.74 1.33
N CYS A 15 4.13 44.97 0.20
CA CYS A 15 5.47 45.52 0.16
C CYS A 15 5.35 47.05 0.06
N THR A 16 6.00 47.79 0.97
CA THR A 16 5.99 49.25 0.98
C THR A 16 7.42 49.78 0.96
N VAL A 17 7.70 50.73 0.07
CA VAL A 17 8.99 51.38 -0.10
C VAL A 17 8.81 52.88 0.14
N LEU A 18 9.67 53.48 0.98
CA LEU A 18 9.67 54.91 1.29
C LEU A 18 11.00 55.52 0.84
N VAL A 19 10.95 56.54 -0.03
CA VAL A 19 12.14 57.28 -0.50
C VAL A 19 11.80 58.77 -0.54
N ASN A 20 12.59 59.61 0.16
CA ASN A 20 12.43 61.07 0.19
C ASN A 20 10.99 61.55 0.44
N GLY A 21 10.29 60.91 1.39
CA GLY A 21 8.90 61.22 1.73
C GLY A 21 7.84 60.69 0.75
N LYS A 22 8.24 60.05 -0.36
CA LYS A 22 7.33 59.37 -1.29
C LYS A 22 7.21 57.90 -0.93
N THR A 23 5.98 57.42 -0.80
CA THR A 23 5.67 56.01 -0.52
C THR A 23 5.17 55.32 -1.77
N HIS A 24 5.71 54.15 -2.09
CA HIS A 24 5.19 53.27 -3.12
C HIS A 24 4.92 51.89 -2.51
N SER A 25 3.71 51.37 -2.67
CA SER A 25 3.34 50.06 -2.13
C SER A 25 2.75 49.17 -3.21
N LYS A 26 3.07 47.88 -3.15
CA LYS A 26 2.47 46.83 -3.97
C LYS A 26 1.89 45.75 -3.06
N GLU A 27 0.67 45.36 -3.36
CA GLU A 27 -0.07 44.35 -2.62
C GLU A 27 -0.17 43.06 -3.44
N ILE A 28 -0.06 41.90 -2.79
CA ILE A 28 -0.21 40.58 -3.37
C ILE A 28 -1.12 39.74 -2.48
N GLU A 29 -1.96 38.90 -3.08
CA GLU A 29 -2.76 37.95 -2.35
C GLU A 29 -2.09 36.58 -2.36
N LEU A 30 -1.90 36.00 -1.16
CA LEU A 30 -1.49 34.62 -1.00
C LEU A 30 -2.71 33.77 -0.67
N ASN A 31 -2.99 32.78 -1.52
CA ASN A 31 -4.01 31.77 -1.28
C ASN A 31 -3.33 30.41 -1.10
N VAL A 32 -3.32 29.88 0.12
CA VAL A 32 -2.73 28.57 0.42
C VAL A 32 -3.75 27.47 0.13
N LEU A 33 -3.45 26.65 -0.88
CA LEU A 33 -4.32 25.54 -1.29
C LEU A 33 -4.20 24.37 -0.32
N VAL A 34 -5.33 23.69 -0.09
CA VAL A 34 -5.42 22.55 0.82
C VAL A 34 -6.02 21.38 0.05
N PRO A 35 -5.34 20.22 -0.01
CA PRO A 35 -5.85 19.06 -0.72
C PRO A 35 -7.19 18.60 -0.13
N PRO A 36 -8.10 18.04 -0.94
CA PRO A 36 -9.38 17.60 -0.47
C PRO A 36 -9.26 16.42 0.51
N LYS A 37 -10.00 16.48 1.62
CA LYS A 37 -10.05 15.44 2.64
C LYS A 37 -11.50 15.17 3.02
N ILE A 38 -11.91 13.89 3.02
CA ILE A 38 -13.22 13.49 3.52
C ILE A 38 -13.16 13.46 5.05
N VAL A 39 -14.00 14.26 5.70
CA VAL A 39 -14.09 14.35 7.16
C VAL A 39 -15.30 13.60 7.72
N LYS A 40 -16.30 13.33 6.88
CA LYS A 40 -17.43 12.46 7.20
C LYS A 40 -17.82 11.67 5.98
N ALA A 41 -17.86 10.35 6.13
CA ALA A 41 -18.35 9.43 5.11
C ALA A 41 -19.53 8.62 5.67
N PRO A 42 -20.39 8.05 4.82
CA PRO A 42 -21.31 7.00 5.22
C PRO A 42 -20.55 5.76 5.73
N ALA A 43 -21.23 4.86 6.42
CA ALA A 43 -20.66 3.57 6.77
C ALA A 43 -20.27 2.79 5.50
N SER A 44 -19.18 2.04 5.58
CA SER A 44 -18.65 1.20 4.50
C SER A 44 -19.64 0.12 4.05
N THR A 45 -20.54 -0.30 4.94
CA THR A 45 -21.62 -1.22 4.62
C THR A 45 -22.91 -0.76 5.27
N LEU A 46 -23.95 -0.62 4.45
CA LEU A 46 -25.30 -0.31 4.90
C LEU A 46 -26.20 -1.48 4.49
N LYS A 47 -26.93 -2.02 5.45
CA LYS A 47 -27.95 -3.05 5.22
C LYS A 47 -29.30 -2.37 5.25
N LEU A 48 -30.03 -2.43 4.14
CA LEU A 48 -31.37 -1.88 4.00
C LEU A 48 -32.30 -2.99 3.53
N VAL A 49 -33.54 -2.93 3.97
CA VAL A 49 -34.62 -3.82 3.53
C VAL A 49 -35.29 -3.19 2.31
N GLU A 50 -35.89 -4.03 1.48
CA GLU A 50 -36.68 -3.56 0.33
C GLU A 50 -37.75 -2.57 0.78
N GLY A 51 -37.79 -1.40 0.13
CA GLY A 51 -38.66 -0.28 0.48
C GLY A 51 -38.01 0.80 1.35
N ASP A 52 -36.84 0.54 1.93
CA ASP A 52 -36.13 1.54 2.72
C ASP A 52 -35.54 2.66 1.85
N THR A 53 -35.49 3.87 2.41
CA THR A 53 -34.87 5.04 1.77
C THR A 53 -33.42 5.19 2.21
N LEU A 54 -32.49 5.20 1.26
CA LEU A 54 -31.07 5.43 1.52
C LEU A 54 -30.73 6.92 1.45
N GLN A 55 -30.12 7.45 2.51
CA GLN A 55 -29.54 8.79 2.54
C GLN A 55 -28.02 8.71 2.74
N LEU A 56 -27.27 9.14 1.73
CA LEU A 56 -25.81 9.21 1.79
C LEU A 56 -25.37 10.63 2.13
N SER A 57 -24.53 10.76 3.15
CA SER A 57 -23.90 12.03 3.53
C SER A 57 -22.38 11.90 3.43
N CYS A 58 -21.76 12.73 2.59
CA CYS A 58 -20.31 12.89 2.52
C CYS A 58 -19.99 14.36 2.78
N VAL A 59 -19.04 14.61 3.67
CA VAL A 59 -18.49 15.94 3.95
C VAL A 59 -17.01 15.90 3.64
N ALA A 60 -16.59 16.78 2.74
CA ALA A 60 -15.20 16.95 2.35
C ALA A 60 -14.77 18.40 2.56
N GLU A 61 -13.54 18.57 3.03
CA GLU A 61 -12.89 19.85 3.25
C GLU A 61 -11.73 20.02 2.26
N GLY A 62 -11.38 21.25 1.93
CA GLY A 62 -10.31 21.56 0.98
C GLY A 62 -10.38 23.03 0.56
N ASN A 63 -9.29 23.53 -0.02
CA ASN A 63 -9.22 24.86 -0.60
C ASN A 63 -8.66 24.77 -2.03
N PRO A 64 -9.46 25.03 -3.07
CA PRO A 64 -10.88 25.44 -3.02
C PRO A 64 -11.81 24.34 -2.51
N ARG A 65 -13.02 24.71 -2.10
CA ARG A 65 -14.02 23.76 -1.59
C ARG A 65 -14.27 22.63 -2.60
N PRO A 66 -14.15 21.35 -2.19
CA PRO A 66 -14.32 20.23 -3.12
C PRO A 66 -15.79 20.05 -3.51
N THR A 67 -16.00 19.69 -4.78
CA THR A 67 -17.31 19.26 -5.28
C THR A 67 -17.49 17.78 -4.99
N VAL A 68 -18.56 17.43 -4.25
CA VAL A 68 -18.92 16.04 -3.98
C VAL A 68 -19.91 15.56 -5.03
N THR A 69 -19.55 14.50 -5.74
CA THR A 69 -20.44 13.82 -6.69
C THR A 69 -20.62 12.36 -6.27
N TRP A 70 -21.85 11.88 -6.41
CA TRP A 70 -22.16 10.47 -6.26
C TRP A 70 -22.29 9.87 -7.66
N LEU A 71 -21.62 8.76 -7.87
CA LEU A 71 -21.81 7.95 -9.06
C LEU A 71 -22.57 6.70 -8.61
N ILE A 72 -23.44 6.19 -9.48
CA ILE A 72 -23.93 4.83 -9.34
C ILE A 72 -23.39 4.05 -10.52
N GLN A 73 -22.81 2.88 -10.26
CA GLN A 73 -22.36 1.99 -11.32
C GLN A 73 -23.33 0.81 -11.41
N PRO A 74 -24.26 0.82 -12.37
CA PRO A 74 -25.08 -0.33 -12.61
C PRO A 74 -24.20 -1.43 -13.21
N PHE A 75 -24.08 -2.62 -12.59
CA PHE A 75 -23.62 -3.85 -13.28
C PHE A 75 -24.27 -3.91 -14.68
N ASN A 76 -23.44 -3.69 -15.70
CA ASN A 76 -23.76 -3.69 -17.13
C ASN A 76 -24.15 -2.38 -17.86
N ARG A 77 -23.86 -1.17 -17.34
CA ARG A 77 -23.84 0.09 -18.14
C ARG A 77 -22.78 1.08 -17.63
N ASN A 78 -22.43 2.05 -18.47
CA ASN A 78 -21.52 3.16 -18.15
C ASN A 78 -21.98 3.95 -16.90
N LEU A 79 -21.01 4.54 -16.19
CA LEU A 79 -21.22 5.40 -15.02
C LEU A 79 -22.18 6.55 -15.35
N LEU A 80 -23.24 6.71 -14.56
CA LEU A 80 -24.16 7.85 -14.66
C LEU A 80 -23.92 8.82 -13.49
N PRO A 81 -23.70 10.12 -13.75
CA PRO A 81 -23.56 11.10 -12.69
C PRO A 81 -24.90 11.34 -12.00
N LEU A 82 -24.94 11.17 -10.67
CA LEU A 82 -26.08 11.58 -9.86
C LEU A 82 -25.85 13.04 -9.42
N ILE A 83 -26.62 13.95 -10.00
CA ILE A 83 -26.58 15.38 -9.67
C ILE A 83 -27.83 15.70 -8.84
N GLY A 84 -27.64 16.09 -7.58
CA GLY A 84 -28.72 16.51 -6.68
C GLY A 84 -29.28 15.42 -5.75
N ARG A 85 -30.20 15.83 -4.87
CA ARG A 85 -30.92 14.95 -3.94
C ARG A 85 -32.05 14.25 -4.70
N THR A 86 -31.80 13.07 -5.25
CA THR A 86 -32.81 12.30 -5.99
C THR A 86 -33.02 10.93 -5.35
N MET A 87 -34.30 10.60 -5.10
CA MET A 87 -34.77 9.32 -4.55
C MET A 87 -34.70 8.25 -5.65
N LEU A 88 -34.01 7.12 -5.40
CA LEU A 88 -33.81 6.03 -6.36
C LEU A 88 -34.36 4.70 -5.83
N PRO A 89 -35.03 3.87 -6.66
CA PRO A 89 -35.32 2.49 -6.29
C PRO A 89 -34.02 1.66 -6.28
N ALA A 90 -33.85 0.85 -5.24
CA ALA A 90 -32.58 0.26 -4.85
C ALA A 90 -32.06 -0.79 -5.85
N ARG A 91 -30.91 -0.48 -6.48
CA ARG A 91 -29.96 -1.50 -6.92
C ARG A 91 -28.54 -0.92 -7.04
N ARG A 92 -27.64 -1.45 -6.20
CA ARG A 92 -26.18 -1.66 -6.39
C ARG A 92 -25.23 -0.88 -5.47
N VAL A 93 -24.26 -1.65 -4.97
CA VAL A 93 -23.16 -1.32 -4.06
C VAL A 93 -22.12 -0.45 -4.78
N LEU A 94 -21.58 0.57 -4.09
CA LEU A 94 -20.54 1.46 -4.60
C LEU A 94 -19.18 1.02 -4.04
N GLU A 95 -18.27 0.55 -4.89
CA GLU A 95 -16.89 0.24 -4.49
C GLU A 95 -16.04 1.52 -4.56
N LEU A 96 -15.72 2.09 -3.40
CA LEU A 96 -14.74 3.16 -3.28
C LEU A 96 -13.34 2.54 -3.37
N LEU A 97 -12.52 2.93 -4.34
CA LEU A 97 -11.12 2.46 -4.44
C LEU A 97 -10.29 3.13 -3.34
N GLU A 98 -10.27 2.55 -2.14
CA GLU A 98 -9.46 3.02 -1.01
C GLU A 98 -7.98 2.88 -1.34
N LEU A 99 -7.27 3.99 -1.59
CA LEU A 99 -5.83 3.93 -1.82
C LEU A 99 -5.09 3.66 -0.49
N ILE A 100 -4.39 2.53 -0.42
CA ILE A 100 -3.70 2.04 0.78
C ILE A 100 -2.19 2.06 0.50
N PRO A 101 -1.39 2.83 1.27
CA PRO A 101 0.07 2.76 1.22
C PRO A 101 0.58 1.34 1.42
N PRO A 102 1.68 0.94 0.77
CA PRO A 102 2.13 -0.43 0.88
C PRO A 102 2.61 -0.74 2.29
N GLU A 103 2.18 -1.88 2.81
CA GLU A 103 2.63 -2.49 4.06
C GLU A 103 3.08 -3.92 3.75
N ILE A 104 4.21 -4.34 4.34
CA ILE A 104 4.82 -5.66 4.10
C ILE A 104 5.23 -6.25 5.43
N ASP A 105 4.84 -7.50 5.64
CA ASP A 105 5.24 -8.28 6.82
C ASP A 105 5.91 -9.58 6.39
N MET A 106 6.99 -9.93 7.10
CA MET A 106 7.61 -11.25 6.99
C MET A 106 6.91 -12.22 7.95
N LEU A 107 6.52 -13.39 7.48
CA LEU A 107 5.89 -14.41 8.34
C LEU A 107 6.81 -14.84 9.48
N ASN A 108 8.09 -15.00 9.17
CA ASN A 108 9.13 -15.32 10.15
C ASN A 108 10.26 -14.29 10.00
N PRO A 109 10.63 -13.55 11.06
CA PRO A 109 11.75 -12.60 11.01
C PRO A 109 13.12 -13.28 11.08
N LEU A 110 13.18 -14.52 11.59
CA LEU A 110 14.37 -15.35 11.69
C LEU A 110 14.04 -16.79 11.33
N ILE A 111 14.77 -17.36 10.38
CA ILE A 111 14.66 -18.76 9.96
C ILE A 111 16.00 -19.43 10.17
N LYS A 112 16.02 -20.58 10.84
CA LYS A 112 17.22 -21.39 11.04
C LYS A 112 17.14 -22.66 10.20
N GLN A 113 18.10 -22.86 9.30
CA GLN A 113 18.10 -24.01 8.41
C GLN A 113 19.51 -24.59 8.21
N SER A 114 19.59 -25.90 7.92
CA SER A 114 20.86 -26.58 7.64
C SER A 114 21.22 -26.51 6.15
N LEU A 115 22.50 -26.71 5.83
CA LEU A 115 22.99 -26.84 4.46
C LEU A 115 22.27 -27.98 3.71
N ALA A 116 22.23 -27.85 2.38
CA ALA A 116 21.62 -28.80 1.45
C ALA A 116 20.12 -29.08 1.72
N ARG A 117 19.48 -28.26 2.55
CA ARG A 117 18.02 -28.29 2.75
C ARG A 117 17.37 -27.18 1.95
N ASP A 118 16.09 -27.36 1.70
CA ASP A 118 15.25 -26.34 1.09
C ASP A 118 14.67 -25.45 2.20
N THR A 119 14.38 -24.20 1.88
CA THR A 119 13.68 -23.28 2.79
C THR A 119 12.65 -22.46 2.04
N VAL A 120 11.69 -21.91 2.77
CA VAL A 120 10.65 -21.04 2.23
C VAL A 120 10.61 -19.76 3.04
N LEU A 121 10.83 -18.65 2.35
CA LEU A 121 10.65 -17.30 2.87
C LEU A 121 9.24 -16.86 2.45
N GLN A 122 8.47 -16.28 3.36
CA GLN A 122 7.11 -15.84 3.07
C GLN A 122 6.90 -14.42 3.56
N CYS A 123 6.42 -13.55 2.68
CA CYS A 123 5.91 -12.23 3.04
C CYS A 123 4.45 -12.06 2.64
N THR A 124 3.75 -11.23 3.39
CA THR A 124 2.43 -10.72 3.07
C THR A 124 2.54 -9.25 2.72
N ALA A 125 1.77 -8.80 1.74
CA ALA A 125 1.77 -7.43 1.29
C ALA A 125 0.32 -6.92 1.14
N ASN A 126 0.04 -5.81 1.81
CA ASN A 126 -1.22 -5.10 1.73
C ASN A 126 -0.96 -3.75 1.06
N ALA A 127 -1.68 -3.45 -0.01
CA ALA A 127 -1.65 -2.15 -0.67
C ALA A 127 -2.82 -2.02 -1.62
N ASN A 128 -3.19 -0.79 -1.93
CA ASN A 128 -4.11 -0.51 -3.01
C ASN A 128 -3.67 0.77 -3.75
N PRO A 129 -3.26 0.69 -5.04
CA PRO A 129 -3.17 -0.53 -5.84
C PRO A 129 -2.02 -1.45 -5.38
N LEU A 130 -2.21 -2.76 -5.51
CA LEU A 130 -1.13 -3.72 -5.29
C LEU A 130 -0.03 -3.55 -6.34
N GLY A 131 1.22 -3.56 -5.87
CA GLY A 131 2.40 -3.59 -6.73
C GLY A 131 2.85 -5.01 -7.06
N ASN A 132 4.10 -5.10 -7.52
CA ASN A 132 4.81 -6.37 -7.64
C ASN A 132 5.77 -6.54 -6.48
N ILE A 133 5.90 -7.78 -5.99
CA ILE A 133 6.89 -8.12 -4.98
C ILE A 133 8.25 -8.32 -5.65
N ILE A 134 9.26 -7.73 -5.03
CA ILE A 134 10.66 -7.90 -5.42
C ILE A 134 11.40 -8.45 -4.22
N TRP A 135 11.94 -9.66 -4.40
CA TRP A 135 12.86 -10.28 -3.45
C TRP A 135 14.29 -9.85 -3.74
N SER A 136 15.03 -9.53 -2.69
CA SER A 136 16.46 -9.23 -2.77
C SER A 136 17.23 -9.83 -1.60
N PHE A 137 18.53 -10.06 -1.82
CA PHE A 137 19.41 -10.74 -0.88
C PHE A 137 20.66 -9.92 -0.57
N GLY A 138 21.11 -10.04 0.68
CA GLY A 138 22.35 -9.48 1.18
C GLY A 138 22.30 -7.97 1.42
N VAL A 139 23.41 -7.44 1.93
CA VAL A 139 23.55 -6.02 2.34
C VAL A 139 23.32 -5.06 1.16
N ASN A 140 23.76 -5.45 -0.03
CA ASN A 140 23.60 -4.68 -1.26
C ASN A 140 22.20 -4.81 -1.89
N LYS A 141 21.29 -5.59 -1.29
CA LYS A 141 19.94 -5.85 -1.80
C LYS A 141 19.95 -6.28 -3.27
N GLN A 142 20.80 -7.24 -3.61
CA GLN A 142 20.86 -7.78 -4.97
C GLN A 142 19.52 -8.46 -5.29
N ARG A 143 18.90 -8.06 -6.41
CA ARG A 143 17.62 -8.62 -6.84
C ARG A 143 17.77 -10.12 -7.13
N ILE A 144 16.89 -10.92 -6.55
CA ILE A 144 16.82 -12.36 -6.82
C ILE A 144 16.02 -12.57 -8.11
N ASN A 145 16.60 -13.33 -9.03
CA ASN A 145 15.92 -13.77 -10.23
C ASN A 145 15.31 -15.17 -9.97
N ALA A 146 14.01 -15.20 -9.70
CA ALA A 146 13.27 -16.42 -9.42
C ALA A 146 12.24 -16.67 -10.53
N SER A 147 12.12 -17.93 -10.95
CA SER A 147 11.06 -18.35 -11.87
C SER A 147 9.74 -18.56 -11.12
N THR A 148 8.62 -18.29 -11.78
CA THR A 148 7.30 -18.74 -11.26
C THR A 148 7.21 -20.24 -11.48
N CYS A 149 6.94 -21.00 -10.42
CA CYS A 149 7.08 -22.45 -10.51
C CYS A 149 5.97 -23.19 -9.76
N SER A 150 5.74 -24.45 -10.15
CA SER A 150 4.91 -25.37 -9.40
C SER A 150 5.80 -26.39 -8.66
N ILE A 151 5.59 -26.55 -7.36
CA ILE A 151 6.46 -27.31 -6.43
C ILE A 151 6.71 -28.77 -6.88
N LEU A 152 5.83 -29.29 -7.74
CA LEU A 152 5.86 -30.66 -8.25
C LEU A 152 6.77 -30.86 -9.47
N THR A 153 7.11 -29.82 -10.25
CA THR A 153 7.81 -29.98 -11.54
C THR A 153 9.14 -29.22 -11.67
N ASP A 154 9.36 -28.20 -10.82
CA ASP A 154 10.38 -27.16 -11.11
C ASP A 154 11.56 -27.08 -10.12
N LYS A 155 11.95 -28.20 -9.49
CA LYS A 155 13.12 -28.26 -8.57
C LYS A 155 14.49 -28.03 -9.24
N LYS A 156 14.53 -27.74 -10.55
CA LYS A 156 15.78 -27.50 -11.28
C LYS A 156 16.35 -26.09 -11.07
N GLU A 157 15.50 -25.15 -10.68
CA GLU A 157 15.88 -23.75 -10.46
C GLU A 157 16.33 -23.53 -9.01
N LYS A 158 17.27 -22.60 -8.79
CA LYS A 158 17.74 -22.25 -7.44
C LYS A 158 16.65 -21.59 -6.60
N TYR A 159 15.89 -20.71 -7.25
CA TYR A 159 14.85 -19.89 -6.65
C TYR A 159 13.53 -20.11 -7.36
N CYS A 160 12.47 -20.31 -6.59
CA CYS A 160 11.11 -20.39 -7.11
C CYS A 160 10.17 -19.44 -6.37
N LEU A 161 9.34 -18.74 -7.12
CA LEU A 161 8.37 -17.79 -6.61
C LEU A 161 6.95 -18.32 -6.78
N ILE A 162 6.17 -18.25 -5.69
CA ILE A 162 4.73 -18.53 -5.71
C ILE A 162 4.01 -17.33 -5.09
N GLU A 163 3.21 -16.66 -5.91
CA GLU A 163 2.38 -15.53 -5.47
C GLU A 163 0.91 -15.93 -5.43
N SER A 164 0.23 -15.60 -4.34
CA SER A 164 -1.22 -15.73 -4.20
C SER A 164 -1.80 -14.34 -3.98
N ARG A 165 -2.49 -13.81 -4.99
CA ARG A 165 -3.06 -12.46 -4.95
C ARG A 165 -4.49 -12.48 -4.41
N PRO A 166 -4.94 -11.41 -3.72
CA PRO A 166 -6.29 -11.25 -3.24
C PRO A 166 -7.31 -11.42 -4.35
N ARG A 167 -8.38 -12.17 -4.08
CA ARG A 167 -9.51 -12.24 -4.99
C ARG A 167 -10.54 -11.16 -4.63
N PRO A 168 -11.27 -10.61 -5.61
CA PRO A 168 -12.30 -9.61 -5.34
C PRO A 168 -13.36 -10.08 -4.33
N GLU A 169 -13.60 -11.39 -4.23
CA GLU A 169 -14.60 -11.97 -3.33
C GLU A 169 -14.12 -12.09 -1.86
N GLU A 170 -12.83 -11.82 -1.58
CA GLU A 170 -12.20 -11.99 -0.27
C GLU A 170 -11.64 -10.66 0.27
N PRO A 171 -12.48 -9.82 0.91
CA PRO A 171 -12.17 -8.42 1.24
C PRO A 171 -11.08 -8.21 2.31
N PHE A 172 -10.54 -9.28 2.89
CA PHE A 172 -9.42 -9.25 3.85
C PHE A 172 -8.20 -10.04 3.37
N SER A 173 -8.25 -10.58 2.15
CA SER A 173 -7.12 -11.31 1.59
C SER A 173 -6.00 -10.33 1.22
N VAL A 174 -4.76 -10.70 1.54
CA VAL A 174 -3.55 -9.93 1.23
C VAL A 174 -2.70 -10.70 0.22
N LEU A 175 -1.83 -10.00 -0.51
CA LEU A 175 -0.91 -10.67 -1.43
C LEU A 175 0.08 -11.48 -0.60
N VAL A 176 0.17 -12.78 -0.85
CA VAL A 176 1.16 -13.66 -0.22
C VAL A 176 2.21 -14.01 -1.27
N SER A 177 3.48 -13.74 -0.98
CA SER A 177 4.60 -14.13 -1.83
C SER A 177 5.50 -15.10 -1.07
N LYS A 178 5.71 -16.28 -1.64
CA LYS A 178 6.60 -17.32 -1.11
C LYS A 178 7.78 -17.50 -2.03
N LEU A 179 8.98 -17.26 -1.50
CA LEU A 179 10.24 -17.55 -2.18
C LEU A 179 10.81 -18.86 -1.63
N HIS A 180 10.80 -19.88 -2.46
CA HIS A 180 11.47 -21.14 -2.21
C HIS A 180 12.94 -21.01 -2.63
N VAL A 181 13.84 -21.39 -1.71
CA VAL A 181 15.28 -21.50 -1.99
C VAL A 181 15.65 -22.96 -1.84
N PHE A 182 16.12 -23.56 -2.93
CA PHE A 182 16.45 -24.99 -2.98
C PHE A 182 17.93 -25.21 -2.70
N ASN A 183 18.24 -26.33 -2.05
CA ASN A 183 19.60 -26.82 -1.82
C ASN A 183 20.54 -25.71 -1.29
N LEU A 184 20.29 -25.25 -0.05
CA LEU A 184 21.04 -24.14 0.56
C LEU A 184 22.56 -24.41 0.63
N ALA A 185 23.33 -23.46 0.12
CA ALA A 185 24.78 -23.35 0.21
C ALA A 185 25.18 -22.28 1.24
N GLU A 186 26.46 -22.18 1.58
CA GLU A 186 26.95 -21.22 2.59
C GLU A 186 26.66 -19.77 2.22
N GLU A 187 26.69 -19.45 0.92
CA GLU A 187 26.43 -18.12 0.37
C GLU A 187 24.95 -17.70 0.40
N ASP A 188 24.02 -18.63 0.66
CA ASP A 188 22.58 -18.33 0.74
C ASP A 188 22.16 -17.84 2.14
N PHE A 189 23.02 -17.97 3.15
CA PHE A 189 22.69 -17.53 4.51
C PHE A 189 22.91 -16.02 4.64
N GLY A 190 21.88 -15.30 5.07
CA GLY A 190 21.94 -13.85 5.18
C GLY A 190 20.57 -13.19 5.25
N GLU A 191 20.55 -11.88 5.04
CA GLU A 191 19.33 -11.08 5.05
C GLU A 191 18.61 -11.15 3.69
N TYR A 192 17.34 -11.52 3.73
CA TYR A 192 16.43 -11.46 2.60
C TYR A 192 15.43 -10.33 2.82
N PHE A 193 15.16 -9.57 1.77
CA PHE A 193 14.22 -8.46 1.77
C PHE A 193 13.07 -8.76 0.82
N CYS A 194 11.84 -8.58 1.30
CA CYS A 194 10.66 -8.50 0.47
C CYS A 194 10.28 -7.02 0.34
N SER A 195 10.06 -6.54 -0.89
CA SER A 195 9.82 -5.13 -1.16
C SER A 195 8.73 -4.93 -2.21
N MET A 196 7.97 -3.84 -2.07
CA MET A 196 6.90 -3.45 -2.98
C MET A 196 6.90 -1.94 -3.13
N SER A 197 6.71 -1.49 -4.37
CA SER A 197 6.55 -0.08 -4.71
C SER A 197 5.22 0.09 -5.41
N THR A 198 4.46 1.09 -5.00
CA THR A 198 3.20 1.49 -5.62
C THR A 198 3.20 3.00 -5.81
N MET A 199 2.16 3.54 -6.43
CA MET A 199 1.98 5.01 -6.51
C MET A 199 1.75 5.65 -5.14
N MET A 200 1.39 4.87 -4.12
CA MET A 200 1.15 5.32 -2.75
C MET A 200 2.40 5.29 -1.86
N GLY A 201 3.51 4.71 -2.34
CA GLY A 201 4.77 4.68 -1.60
C GLY A 201 5.59 3.42 -1.83
N ARG A 202 6.52 3.16 -0.91
CA ARG A 202 7.37 1.96 -0.92
C ARG A 202 7.42 1.37 0.48
N ALA A 203 7.38 0.04 0.55
CA ALA A 203 7.60 -0.69 1.78
C ALA A 203 8.57 -1.85 1.55
N SER A 204 9.25 -2.24 2.63
CA SER A 204 10.13 -3.39 2.64
C SER A 204 10.23 -3.95 4.05
N ALA A 205 10.20 -5.28 4.14
CA ALA A 205 10.49 -6.02 5.36
C ALA A 205 11.63 -7.00 5.12
N LYS A 206 12.28 -7.43 6.20
CA LYS A 206 13.44 -8.33 6.14
C LYS A 206 13.27 -9.56 7.02
N THR A 207 13.87 -10.66 6.59
CA THR A 207 14.08 -11.86 7.40
C THR A 207 15.53 -12.26 7.33
N LEU A 208 16.04 -12.83 8.43
CA LEU A 208 17.36 -13.40 8.49
C LEU A 208 17.29 -14.92 8.31
N LEU A 209 18.03 -15.47 7.35
CA LEU A 209 18.24 -16.91 7.21
C LEU A 209 19.58 -17.27 7.85
N GLU A 210 19.53 -17.90 9.02
CA GLU A 210 20.72 -18.32 9.77
C GLU A 210 21.02 -19.81 9.59
N ARG A 211 22.31 -20.14 9.56
CA ARG A 211 22.76 -21.52 9.53
C ARG A 211 22.51 -22.20 10.86
N LYS A 212 21.76 -23.29 10.84
CA LYS A 212 21.59 -24.20 11.97
C LYS A 212 22.73 -25.20 12.00
N PHE A 213 23.60 -25.08 12.99
CA PHE A 213 24.60 -26.10 13.32
C PHE A 213 23.94 -27.24 14.11
N LEU A 214 24.12 -28.46 13.65
CA LEU A 214 23.77 -29.65 14.43
C LEU A 214 24.83 -29.78 15.53
N LYS A 215 24.41 -29.77 16.80
CA LYS A 215 25.30 -30.20 17.88
C LYS A 215 25.49 -31.72 17.74
N CYS A 216 26.68 -32.17 17.37
CA CYS A 216 27.04 -33.58 17.54
C CYS A 216 27.28 -33.82 19.03
N THR A 217 26.33 -34.42 19.73
CA THR A 217 26.59 -35.06 21.02
C THR A 217 27.29 -36.38 20.71
N LEU A 218 28.59 -36.44 20.96
CA LEU A 218 29.31 -37.71 21.05
C LEU A 218 28.86 -38.37 22.36
N GLU A 219 27.89 -39.29 22.29
CA GLU A 219 27.70 -40.25 23.37
C GLU A 219 28.86 -41.25 23.27
N LEU A 220 29.90 -41.01 24.08
CA LEU A 220 30.89 -42.02 24.40
C LEU A 220 30.19 -43.06 25.29
N SER A 221 29.79 -44.17 24.69
CA SER A 221 29.45 -45.38 25.43
C SER A 221 30.73 -45.91 26.09
N LEU A 222 30.83 -45.68 27.40
CA LEU A 222 31.81 -46.31 28.30
C LEU A 222 31.51 -47.81 28.45
#